data_AF-A0AA90VG02-F1
#
_entry.id   AF-A0AA90VG02-F1
#
_cell.length_a   1.000
_cell.length_b   1.000
_cell.length_c   1.000
_cell.angle_alpha   90.00
_cell.angle_beta   90.00
_cell.angle_gamma   90.00
#
_symmetry.space_group_name_H-M   'P 1'
#
loop_
_entity.id
_entity.type
_entity.pdbx_description
1 polymer ?
#
loop_
_entity_poly.entity_id
_entity_poly.type
_entity_poly.pdbx_seq_one_letter_code
_entity_poly.pdbx_strand_id
1 'polypeptide(L)' 'MWECHITPDWLMLWEQNDEKLTLLFLNNGTHSDLF' A
#
# COMPACT_ATOMS: atom_id res chain seq x y z
N MET A 1 -5.28 -2.78 6.45
CA MET A 1 -4.11 -2.26 5.73
C MET A 1 -3.76 -3.30 4.68
N TRP A 2 -3.70 -2.88 3.41
CA TRP A 2 -3.47 -3.75 2.26
C TRP A 2 -2.12 -3.44 1.64
N GLU A 3 -1.47 -4.45 1.07
CA GLU A 3 -0.18 -4.32 0.39
C GLU A 3 -0.20 -4.99 -0.99
N CYS A 4 0.60 -4.45 -1.92
CA CYS A 4 0.80 -5.01 -3.25
C CYS A 4 2.23 -4.76 -3.69
N HIS A 5 2.81 -5.78 -4.32
CA HIS A 5 4.12 -5.70 -4.95
C HIS A 5 3.95 -5.19 -6.38
N ILE A 6 4.42 -3.98 -6.64
CA ILE A 6 4.48 -3.41 -8.00
C ILE A 6 5.67 -4.01 -8.76
N THR A 7 6.79 -4.16 -8.06
CA THR A 7 7.96 -4.94 -8.50
C THR A 7 8.44 -5.80 -7.31
N PRO A 8 9.35 -6.77 -7.51
CA PRO A 8 9.79 -7.64 -6.41
C PRO A 8 10.26 -6.89 -5.17
N ASP A 9 10.80 -5.68 -5.34
CA ASP A 9 11.35 -4.84 -4.28
C ASP A 9 10.62 -3.49 -4.13
N TRP A 10 9.42 -3.34 -4.68
CA TRP A 10 8.61 -2.12 -4.52
C TRP A 10 7.21 -2.49 -4.06
N LEU A 11 6.91 -2.13 -2.81
CA LEU A 11 5.60 -2.30 -2.20
C LEU A 11 4.80 -1.00 -2.20
N MET A 12 3.49 -1.14 -2.37
CA MET A 12 2.50 -0.09 -2.17
C MET A 12 1.56 -0.49 -1.06
N LEU A 13 1.37 0.42 -0.10
CA LEU A 13 0.43 0.27 1.02
C LEU A 13 -0.78 1.17 0.82
N TRP A 14 -1.96 0.61 0.98
CA TRP A 14 -3.21 1.39 0.97
C TRP A 14 -4.18 0.95 2.05
N GLU A 15 -5.09 1.86 2.36
CA GLU A 15 -6.29 1.59 3.12
C GLU A 15 -7.51 1.79 2.22
N GLN A 16 -8.45 0.87 2.32
CA GLN A 16 -9.72 0.96 1.62
C GLN A 16 -10.85 0.98 2.65
N ASN A 17 -11.85 1.83 2.41
CA ASN A 17 -13.10 1.86 3.15
C ASN A 17 -14.22 1.67 2.14
N ASP A 18 -14.78 0.46 2.12
CA ASP A 18 -15.80 0.06 1.16
C ASP A 18 -17.18 0.68 1.49
N GLU A 19 -17.43 1.04 2.75
CA GLU A 19 -18.65 1.75 3.17
C GLU A 19 -18.69 3.20 2.66
N LYS A 20 -17.52 3.84 2.64
CA LYS A 20 -17.35 5.24 2.18
C LYS A 20 -16.86 5.33 0.74
N LEU A 21 -16.62 4.19 0.08
CA LEU A 21 -16.06 4.08 -1.27
C LEU A 21 -14.77 4.90 -1.44
N THR A 22 -13.89 4.86 -0.44
CA THR A 22 -12.64 5.63 -0.45
C THR A 22 -11.42 4.73 -0.42
N LEU A 23 -10.40 5.09 -1.20
CA LEU A 23 -9.13 4.37 -1.31
C LEU A 23 -8.00 5.36 -1.04
N LEU A 24 -7.23 5.12 0.03
CA LEU A 24 -6.19 6.02 0.52
C LEU A 24 -4.82 5.35 0.36
N PHE A 25 -3.97 5.93 -0.47
CA PHE A 25 -2.57 5.51 -0.62
C PHE A 25 -1.74 6.08 0.53
N LEU A 26 -1.16 5.19 1.34
CA LEU A 26 -0.45 5.57 2.55
C LEU A 26 1.04 5.74 2.30
N ASN A 27 1.66 4.76 1.64
CA ASN A 27 3.09 4.78 1.40
C ASN A 27 3.48 3.89 0.21
N ASN A 28 4.63 4.19 -0.38
CA ASN A 28 5.25 3.37 -1.41
C ASN A 28 6.78 3.38 -1.21
N GLY A 29 7.41 2.22 -1.31
CA GLY A 29 8.85 2.08 -1.02
C GLY A 29 9.33 0.63 -1.09
N THR A 30 10.62 0.41 -0.82
CA THR A 30 11.17 -0.95 -0.76
C THR A 30 10.76 -1.68 0.51
N HIS A 31 10.96 -3.00 0.55
CA HIS A 31 10.66 -3.75 1.77
C HIS A 31 11.49 -3.24 2.97
N SER A 32 12.71 -2.77 2.70
CA SER A 32 13.61 -2.17 3.72
C SER A 32 13.25 -0.75 4.13
N ASP A 33 12.48 -0.01 3.33
CA ASP A 33 12.02 1.34 3.70
C ASP A 33 10.74 1.30 4.55
N LEU A 34 9.99 0.20 4.46
CA LEU A 34 8.67 0.02 5.08
C LEU A 34 8.69 -0.91 6.30
N PHE A 35 9.75 -1.71 6.49
CA PHE A 35 9.97 -2.64 7.61
C PHE A 35 11.42 -2.57 8.12
#